data_AF-A0A920DWS2-F1
#
_entry.id   AF-A0A920DWS2-F1
#
_cell.length_a   1.000
_cell.length_b   1.000
_cell.length_c   1.000
_cell.angle_alpha   90.00
_cell.angle_beta   90.00
_cell.angle_gamma   90.00
#
_symmetry.space_group_name_H-M   'P 1'
#
loop_
_entity.id
_entity.type
_entity.pdbx_description
1 polymer ?
#
loop_
_entity_poly.entity_id
_entity_poly.type
_entity_poly.pdbx_seq_one_letter_code
_entity_poly.pdbx_strand_id
1 'polypeptide(L)'
;MLNFRKTLREVVYISQLTGVAKKKLRIILSVVLSNLTVLSDILIILYFANILSDESAEYDFLNRILDNIGFLPLVVVFRFIFIYIEQANIVSLKLQVEKNLKSYLIKEVYKKGNYSIADANYYIGTLSGHIGYFYQGLTSLLNSFIQVIVYSSFLIYTDINTISIFALGIGVLFIPTRYLLKLGRKYMHEAYINGRKASREIERVVQNIF
;
A
#
# COMPACT_ATOMS: atom_id res chain seq x y z
N MET A 1 2.38 8.75 -22.95
CA MET A 1 1.34 9.17 -21.98
C MET A 1 -0.05 8.57 -22.24
N LEU A 2 -0.49 8.37 -23.50
CA LEU A 2 -1.80 7.80 -23.85
C LEU A 2 -2.07 6.38 -23.27
N ASN A 3 -1.07 5.49 -23.23
CA ASN A 3 -1.26 4.13 -22.68
C ASN A 3 -1.54 4.09 -21.18
N PHE A 4 -0.93 4.96 -20.36
CA PHE A 4 -1.09 4.92 -18.91
C PHE A 4 -2.50 5.29 -18.46
N ARG A 5 -3.09 6.33 -19.09
CA ARG A 5 -4.48 6.73 -18.83
C ARG A 5 -5.47 5.63 -19.24
N LYS A 6 -5.20 4.92 -20.34
CA LYS A 6 -6.02 3.81 -20.82
C LYS A 6 -5.97 2.61 -19.86
N THR A 7 -4.77 2.19 -19.45
CA THR A 7 -4.58 1.12 -18.46
C THR A 7 -5.21 1.45 -17.12
N LEU A 8 -5.06 2.69 -16.62
CA LEU A 8 -5.74 3.14 -15.41
C LEU A 8 -7.25 3.06 -15.55
N ARG A 9 -7.80 3.53 -16.68
CA ARG A 9 -9.25 3.50 -16.93
C ARG A 9 -9.78 2.08 -17.00
N GLU A 10 -9.06 1.17 -17.64
CA GLU A 10 -9.42 -0.26 -17.72
C GLU A 10 -9.35 -0.95 -16.36
N VAL A 11 -8.30 -0.69 -15.56
CA VAL A 11 -8.18 -1.21 -14.19
C VAL A 11 -9.29 -0.65 -13.29
N VAL A 12 -9.60 0.65 -13.40
CA VAL A 12 -10.68 1.30 -12.66
C VAL A 12 -12.03 0.75 -13.08
N TYR A 13 -12.29 0.57 -14.38
CA TYR A 13 -13.52 0.00 -14.91
C TYR A 13 -13.74 -1.44 -14.44
N ILE A 14 -12.71 -2.30 -14.57
CA ILE A 14 -12.74 -3.69 -14.08
C ILE A 14 -12.95 -3.72 -12.56
N SER A 15 -12.41 -2.78 -11.81
CA SER A 15 -12.61 -2.69 -10.36
C SER A 15 -13.94 -2.08 -9.91
N GLN A 16 -14.55 -1.20 -10.71
CA GLN A 16 -15.89 -0.69 -10.43
C GLN A 16 -16.92 -1.81 -10.59
N LEU A 17 -16.68 -2.73 -11.53
CA LEU A 17 -17.47 -3.95 -11.72
C LEU A 17 -17.37 -4.95 -10.54
N THR A 18 -16.33 -4.88 -9.70
CA THR A 18 -16.10 -5.85 -8.61
C THR A 18 -16.85 -5.55 -7.30
N GLY A 19 -17.70 -4.52 -7.26
CA GLY A 19 -18.72 -4.37 -6.22
C GLY A 19 -18.23 -4.51 -4.76
N VAL A 20 -17.01 -4.08 -4.43
CA VAL A 20 -16.53 -4.21 -3.03
C VAL A 20 -17.23 -3.17 -2.17
N ALA A 21 -17.91 -3.65 -1.13
CA ALA A 21 -18.59 -2.80 -0.16
C ALA A 21 -17.58 -1.96 0.63
N LYS A 22 -17.94 -0.70 0.92
CA LYS A 22 -17.25 0.19 1.89
C LYS A 22 -15.75 0.49 1.59
N LYS A 23 -15.26 0.36 0.34
CA LYS A 23 -13.86 0.70 -0.06
C LYS A 23 -13.41 2.07 0.49
N LYS A 24 -14.26 3.10 0.36
CA LYS A 24 -13.96 4.48 0.77
C LYS A 24 -13.75 4.62 2.28
N LEU A 25 -14.62 4.02 3.09
CA LEU A 25 -14.53 4.08 4.56
C LEU A 25 -13.26 3.39 5.06
N ARG A 26 -12.89 2.27 4.46
CA ARG A 26 -11.65 1.56 4.81
C ARG A 26 -10.41 2.39 4.47
N ILE A 27 -10.39 3.06 3.32
CA ILE A 27 -9.29 3.96 2.96
C ILE A 27 -9.20 5.10 3.98
N ILE A 28 -10.33 5.74 4.34
CA ILE A 28 -10.35 6.80 5.36
C ILE A 28 -9.84 6.29 6.71
N LEU A 29 -10.28 5.11 7.15
CA LEU A 29 -9.79 4.51 8.40
C LEU A 29 -8.28 4.28 8.37
N SER A 30 -7.75 3.75 7.27
CA SER A 30 -6.30 3.59 7.09
C SER A 30 -5.56 4.91 7.14
N VAL A 31 -6.10 5.99 6.55
CA VAL A 31 -5.51 7.34 6.61
C VAL A 31 -5.51 7.91 8.04
N VAL A 32 -6.59 7.69 8.79
CA VAL A 32 -6.66 8.14 10.19
C VAL A 32 -5.63 7.39 11.05
N LEU A 33 -5.55 6.07 10.91
CA LEU A 33 -4.57 5.25 11.64
C LEU A 33 -3.13 5.60 11.24
N SER A 34 -2.89 5.88 9.95
CA SER A 34 -1.57 6.28 9.46
C SER A 34 -1.13 7.59 10.08
N ASN A 35 -2.04 8.56 10.25
CA ASN A 35 -1.76 9.84 10.90
C ASN A 35 -1.57 9.71 12.42
N LEU A 36 -2.34 8.84 13.09
CA LEU A 36 -2.13 8.55 14.52
C LEU A 36 -0.76 7.90 14.77
N THR A 37 -0.28 7.09 13.84
CA THR A 37 1.07 6.53 13.88
C THR A 37 2.12 7.64 13.80
N VAL A 38 2.00 8.56 12.83
CA VAL A 38 2.88 9.74 12.71
C VAL A 38 2.90 10.58 13.97
N LEU A 39 1.73 10.84 14.54
CA LEU A 39 1.61 11.59 15.79
C LEU A 39 2.34 10.87 16.94
N SER A 40 2.18 9.55 17.03
CA SER A 40 2.86 8.74 18.06
C SER A 40 4.38 8.78 17.89
N ASP A 41 4.88 8.69 16.66
CA ASP A 41 6.30 8.83 16.34
C ASP A 41 6.85 10.20 16.73
N ILE A 42 6.14 11.28 16.41
CA ILE A 42 6.52 12.66 16.80
C ILE A 42 6.56 12.78 18.33
N LEU A 43 5.55 12.26 19.04
CA LEU A 43 5.54 12.27 20.50
C LEU A 43 6.72 11.50 21.08
N ILE A 44 7.06 10.34 20.52
CA ILE A 44 8.24 9.56 20.96
C ILE A 44 9.52 10.38 20.77
N ILE A 45 9.69 11.06 19.63
CA ILE A 45 10.85 11.94 19.40
C ILE A 45 10.89 13.07 20.43
N LEU A 46 9.75 13.70 20.74
CA LEU A 46 9.66 14.77 21.74
C LEU A 46 9.99 14.27 23.15
N TYR A 47 9.56 13.06 23.53
CA TYR A 47 9.96 12.45 24.80
C TYR A 47 11.47 12.27 24.88
N PHE A 48 12.10 11.75 23.83
CA PHE A 48 13.56 11.60 23.81
C PHE A 48 14.28 12.94 23.84
N ALA A 49 13.79 13.95 23.13
CA ALA A 49 14.37 15.29 23.15
C ALA A 49 14.28 15.92 24.55
N ASN A 50 13.13 15.82 25.22
CA ASN A 50 12.95 16.33 26.58
C ASN A 50 13.87 15.63 27.58
N ILE A 51 13.95 14.29 27.53
CA ILE A 51 14.85 13.50 28.40
C ILE A 51 16.34 13.86 28.20
N LEU A 52 16.74 14.21 26.97
CA LEU A 52 18.14 14.50 26.65
C LEU A 52 18.53 15.96 26.88
N SER A 53 17.61 16.90 26.67
CA SER A 53 17.89 18.34 26.74
C SER A 53 17.44 19.00 28.04
N ASP A 54 16.61 18.35 28.87
CA ASP A 54 15.96 18.93 30.07
C ASP A 54 15.23 20.27 29.81
N GLU A 55 14.93 20.56 28.53
CA GLU A 55 14.22 21.76 28.10
C GLU A 55 12.72 21.51 28.07
N SER A 56 11.98 22.36 28.77
CA SER A 56 10.52 22.39 28.74
C SER A 56 10.02 22.82 27.36
N ALA A 57 9.02 22.13 26.82
CA ALA A 57 8.35 22.53 25.60
C ALA A 57 7.64 23.88 25.78
N GLU A 58 7.52 24.65 24.70
CA GLU A 58 6.90 25.98 24.69
C GLU A 58 5.42 25.97 25.12
N TYR A 59 4.74 24.82 25.03
CA TYR A 59 3.32 24.65 25.37
C TYR A 59 3.12 23.84 26.67
N ASP A 60 2.42 24.45 27.64
CA ASP A 60 2.06 23.84 28.94
C ASP A 60 1.36 22.47 28.84
N PHE A 61 0.53 22.27 27.81
CA PHE A 61 -0.15 21.00 27.59
C PHE A 61 0.83 19.87 27.25
N LEU A 62 1.86 20.18 26.46
CA LEU A 62 2.89 19.20 26.09
C LEU A 62 3.76 18.87 27.29
N ASN A 63 4.12 19.85 28.12
CA ASN A 63 4.90 19.61 29.34
C ASN A 63 4.21 18.61 30.27
N ARG A 64 2.90 18.77 30.53
CA ARG A 64 2.15 17.79 31.36
C ARG A 64 2.18 16.36 30.83
N ILE A 65 2.28 16.18 29.51
CA ILE A 65 2.37 14.86 28.87
C ILE A 65 3.82 14.35 28.98
N LEU A 66 4.80 15.20 28.68
CA LEU A 66 6.22 14.87 28.62
C LEU A 66 6.83 14.59 30.01
N ASP A 67 6.39 15.31 31.05
CA ASP A 67 6.88 15.16 32.43
C ASP A 67 6.62 13.77 33.02
N ASN A 68 5.59 13.07 32.52
CA ASN A 68 5.26 11.73 32.96
C ASN A 68 5.82 10.67 32.00
N ILE A 69 7.05 10.24 32.29
CA ILE A 69 7.76 9.15 31.60
C ILE A 69 6.95 7.84 31.50
N GLY A 70 6.01 7.59 32.40
CA GLY A 70 5.14 6.40 32.36
C GLY A 70 4.23 6.34 31.13
N PHE A 71 3.99 7.47 30.46
CA PHE A 71 3.21 7.50 29.22
C PHE A 71 4.01 7.05 27.99
N LEU A 72 5.34 7.11 28.00
CA LEU A 72 6.17 6.75 26.85
C LEU A 72 5.96 5.29 26.40
N PRO A 73 6.03 4.26 27.28
CA PRO A 73 5.76 2.88 26.88
C PRO A 73 4.35 2.70 26.30
N LEU A 74 3.37 3.43 26.82
CA LEU A 74 1.99 3.38 26.37
C LEU A 74 1.82 4.01 24.98
N VAL A 75 2.49 5.13 24.69
CA VAL A 75 2.55 5.71 23.33
C VAL A 75 3.19 4.74 22.34
N VAL A 76 4.26 4.04 22.73
CA VAL A 76 4.90 3.02 21.90
C VAL A 76 3.97 1.84 21.61
N VAL A 77 3.22 1.37 22.61
CA VAL A 77 2.22 0.30 22.40
C VAL A 77 1.11 0.77 21.45
N PHE A 78 0.58 1.98 21.65
CA PHE A 78 -0.44 2.53 20.76
C PHE A 78 0.06 2.68 19.33
N ARG A 79 1.31 3.13 19.14
CA ARG A 79 1.96 3.18 17.83
C ARG A 79 1.92 1.82 17.13
N PHE A 80 2.31 0.74 17.82
CA PHE A 80 2.27 -0.60 17.23
C PHE A 80 0.85 -1.07 16.91
N ILE A 81 -0.12 -0.76 17.78
CA ILE A 81 -1.54 -1.07 17.54
C ILE A 81 -2.04 -0.36 16.29
N PHE A 82 -1.75 0.94 16.13
CA PHE A 82 -2.18 1.71 14.96
C PHE A 82 -1.59 1.15 13.66
N ILE A 83 -0.28 0.87 13.64
CA ILE A 83 0.40 0.24 12.50
C ILE A 83 -0.22 -1.11 12.16
N TYR A 84 -0.48 -1.95 13.17
CA TYR A 84 -1.04 -3.27 12.96
C TYR A 84 -2.46 -3.20 12.36
N ILE A 85 -3.34 -2.37 12.95
CA ILE A 85 -4.72 -2.23 12.48
C ILE A 85 -4.74 -1.63 11.07
N GLU A 86 -3.88 -0.65 10.79
CA GLU A 86 -3.74 -0.06 9.46
C GLU A 86 -3.38 -1.14 8.43
N GLN A 87 -2.34 -1.92 8.70
CA GLN A 87 -1.86 -2.97 7.80
C GLN A 87 -2.90 -4.08 7.62
N ALA A 88 -3.55 -4.50 8.70
CA ALA A 88 -4.63 -5.48 8.66
C ALA A 88 -5.80 -5.00 7.80
N ASN A 89 -6.18 -3.71 7.89
CA ASN A 89 -7.25 -3.13 7.08
C ASN A 89 -6.88 -3.08 5.59
N ILE A 90 -5.64 -2.70 5.26
CA ILE A 90 -5.13 -2.68 3.87
C ILE A 90 -5.13 -4.09 3.28
N VAL A 91 -4.61 -5.08 4.01
CA VAL A 91 -4.57 -6.48 3.56
C VAL A 91 -5.99 -7.05 3.42
N SER A 92 -6.89 -6.75 4.36
CA SER A 92 -8.30 -7.13 4.27
C SER A 92 -8.97 -6.55 3.03
N LEU A 93 -8.71 -5.28 2.69
CA LEU A 93 -9.22 -4.65 1.48
C LEU A 93 -8.73 -5.36 0.22
N LYS A 94 -7.43 -5.69 0.15
CA LYS A 94 -6.86 -6.48 -0.96
C LYS A 94 -7.59 -7.81 -1.13
N LEU A 95 -7.73 -8.58 -0.06
CA LEU A 95 -8.34 -9.92 -0.12
C LEU A 95 -9.80 -9.85 -0.59
N GLN A 96 -10.54 -8.83 -0.17
CA GLN A 96 -11.91 -8.63 -0.63
C GLN A 96 -12.00 -8.23 -2.11
N VAL A 97 -11.13 -7.33 -2.57
CA VAL A 97 -11.05 -6.95 -4.00
C VAL A 97 -10.73 -8.18 -4.83
N GLU A 98 -9.74 -8.97 -4.42
CA GLU A 98 -9.32 -10.19 -5.10
C GLU A 98 -10.46 -11.23 -5.14
N LYS A 99 -11.11 -11.50 -4.00
CA LYS A 99 -12.22 -12.46 -3.93
C LYS A 99 -13.38 -12.08 -4.85
N ASN A 100 -13.78 -10.82 -4.84
CA ASN A 100 -14.89 -10.35 -5.66
C ASN A 100 -14.55 -10.41 -7.15
N LEU A 101 -13.32 -10.07 -7.52
CA LEU A 101 -12.87 -10.16 -8.89
C LEU A 101 -12.79 -11.61 -9.39
N LYS A 102 -12.29 -12.53 -8.57
CA LYS A 102 -12.33 -13.97 -8.86
C LYS A 102 -13.76 -14.43 -9.12
N SER A 103 -14.70 -14.06 -8.25
CA SER A 103 -16.11 -14.43 -8.42
C SER A 103 -16.71 -13.87 -9.71
N TYR A 104 -16.40 -12.61 -10.07
CA TYR A 104 -16.86 -12.01 -11.32
C TYR A 104 -16.28 -12.72 -12.55
N LEU A 105 -14.97 -12.98 -12.56
CA LEU A 105 -14.30 -13.63 -13.69
C LEU A 105 -14.76 -15.07 -13.89
N ILE A 106 -15.01 -15.83 -12.80
CA ILE A 106 -15.58 -17.19 -12.90
C ILE A 106 -16.94 -17.16 -13.61
N LYS A 107 -17.82 -16.21 -13.24
CA LYS A 107 -19.13 -16.06 -13.88
C LYS A 107 -19.02 -15.69 -15.36
N GLU A 108 -18.08 -14.81 -15.70
CA GLU A 108 -17.85 -14.37 -17.08
C GLU A 108 -17.29 -15.48 -17.96
N VAL A 109 -16.32 -16.25 -17.44
CA VAL A 109 -15.77 -17.44 -18.10
C VAL A 109 -16.86 -18.46 -18.38
N TYR A 110 -17.71 -18.75 -17.38
CA TYR A 110 -18.82 -19.69 -17.52
C TYR A 110 -19.84 -19.23 -18.57
N LYS A 111 -20.20 -17.94 -18.60
CA LYS A 111 -21.18 -17.40 -19.56
C LYS A 111 -20.70 -17.43 -21.00
N LYS A 112 -19.41 -17.16 -21.24
CA LYS A 112 -18.86 -17.10 -22.61
C LYS A 112 -18.49 -18.47 -23.17
N GLY A 113 -18.15 -19.43 -22.31
CA GLY A 113 -17.92 -20.84 -22.67
C GLY A 113 -16.75 -21.12 -23.63
N ASN A 114 -16.15 -20.09 -24.24
CA ASN A 114 -15.11 -20.19 -25.27
C ASN A 114 -13.70 -19.89 -24.75
N TYR A 115 -13.49 -19.94 -23.44
CA TYR A 115 -12.17 -19.81 -22.83
C TYR A 115 -11.49 -21.18 -22.72
N SER A 116 -10.21 -21.24 -23.08
CA SER A 116 -9.39 -22.41 -22.74
C SER A 116 -9.28 -22.55 -21.22
N ILE A 117 -9.06 -23.78 -20.73
CA ILE A 117 -8.87 -24.03 -19.30
C ILE A 117 -7.65 -23.23 -18.80
N ALA A 118 -6.60 -23.11 -19.62
CA ALA A 118 -5.42 -22.32 -19.31
C ALA A 118 -5.72 -20.81 -19.20
N ASP A 119 -6.50 -20.24 -20.11
CA ASP A 119 -6.87 -18.82 -20.05
C ASP A 119 -7.79 -18.55 -18.85
N ALA A 120 -8.74 -19.43 -18.57
CA ALA A 120 -9.60 -19.33 -17.38
C ALA A 120 -8.77 -19.33 -16.08
N ASN A 121 -7.83 -20.27 -15.93
CA ASN A 121 -6.94 -20.33 -14.77
C ASN A 121 -6.06 -19.08 -14.65
N TYR A 122 -5.52 -18.58 -15.77
CA TYR A 122 -4.71 -17.38 -15.79
C TYR A 122 -5.49 -16.12 -15.36
N TYR A 123 -6.70 -15.93 -15.91
CA TYR A 123 -7.54 -14.77 -15.56
C TYR A 123 -8.05 -14.85 -14.12
N ILE A 124 -8.53 -16.00 -13.66
CA ILE A 124 -9.07 -16.17 -12.31
C ILE A 124 -7.96 -16.08 -11.28
N GLY A 125 -6.85 -16.80 -11.46
CA GLY A 125 -5.75 -16.86 -10.50
C GLY A 125 -4.88 -15.60 -10.53
N THR A 126 -4.20 -15.39 -11.65
CA THR A 126 -3.10 -14.43 -11.77
C THR A 126 -3.59 -12.99 -11.93
N LEU A 127 -4.54 -12.74 -12.83
CA LEU A 127 -5.05 -11.38 -13.07
C LEU A 127 -5.78 -10.83 -11.83
N SER A 128 -6.62 -11.65 -11.19
CA SER A 128 -7.31 -11.23 -9.96
C SER A 128 -6.36 -10.88 -8.83
N GLY A 129 -5.31 -11.69 -8.66
CA GLY A 129 -4.26 -11.42 -7.67
C GLY A 129 -3.54 -10.11 -7.95
N HIS A 130 -3.09 -9.87 -9.19
CA HIS A 130 -2.41 -8.62 -9.55
C HIS A 130 -3.29 -7.38 -9.37
N ILE A 131 -4.59 -7.45 -9.65
CA ILE A 131 -5.49 -6.34 -9.39
C ILE A 131 -5.66 -6.10 -7.88
N GLY A 132 -5.72 -7.16 -7.06
CA GLY A 132 -5.68 -7.05 -5.60
C GLY A 132 -4.41 -6.34 -5.09
N TYR A 133 -3.25 -6.74 -5.61
CA TYR A 133 -1.96 -6.08 -5.30
C TYR A 133 -1.92 -4.62 -5.76
N PHE A 134 -2.48 -4.29 -6.92
CA PHE A 134 -2.58 -2.92 -7.38
C PHE A 134 -3.36 -2.05 -6.40
N TYR A 135 -4.51 -2.54 -5.89
CA TYR A 135 -5.29 -1.83 -4.90
C TYR A 135 -4.55 -1.67 -3.56
N GLN A 136 -3.86 -2.71 -3.11
CA GLN A 136 -2.98 -2.62 -1.94
C GLN A 136 -1.94 -1.50 -2.12
N GLY A 137 -1.19 -1.53 -3.22
CA GLY A 137 -0.15 -0.54 -3.51
C GLY A 137 -0.70 0.87 -3.64
N LEU A 138 -1.87 1.04 -4.27
CA LEU A 138 -2.53 2.34 -4.37
C LEU A 138 -2.94 2.89 -3.01
N THR A 139 -3.54 2.07 -2.15
CA THR A 139 -3.93 2.51 -0.79
C THR A 139 -2.69 2.85 0.04
N SER A 140 -1.64 2.03 0.00
CA SER A 140 -0.38 2.33 0.70
C SER A 140 0.26 3.63 0.19
N LEU A 141 0.26 3.88 -1.12
CA LEU A 141 0.80 5.12 -1.70
C LEU A 141 0.03 6.35 -1.22
N LEU A 142 -1.29 6.28 -1.16
CA LEU A 142 -2.12 7.38 -0.66
C LEU A 142 -1.83 7.66 0.82
N ASN A 143 -1.70 6.62 1.64
CA ASN A 143 -1.34 6.77 3.05
C ASN A 143 0.03 7.41 3.20
N SER A 144 1.06 6.86 2.55
CA SER A 144 2.42 7.41 2.63
C SER A 144 2.49 8.85 2.14
N PHE A 145 1.71 9.22 1.11
CA PHE A 145 1.67 10.60 0.63
C PHE A 145 1.12 11.57 1.69
N ILE A 146 0.05 11.19 2.39
CA ILE A 146 -0.53 11.99 3.47
C ILE A 146 0.43 12.07 4.66
N GLN A 147 1.05 10.95 5.04
CA GLN A 147 2.06 10.92 6.11
C GLN A 147 3.23 11.86 5.82
N VAL A 148 3.76 11.84 4.59
CA VAL A 148 4.84 12.73 4.17
C VAL A 148 4.43 14.19 4.32
N ILE A 149 3.22 14.57 3.91
CA ILE A 149 2.72 15.94 4.08
C ILE A 149 2.71 16.33 5.56
N VAL A 150 2.10 15.51 6.44
CA VAL A 150 1.99 15.81 7.87
C VAL A 150 3.36 15.93 8.53
N TYR A 151 4.27 14.98 8.27
CA TYR A 151 5.64 15.01 8.78
C TYR A 151 6.41 16.23 8.28
N SER A 152 6.31 16.52 6.99
CA SER A 152 7.01 17.65 6.39
C SER A 152 6.50 18.95 6.98
N SER A 153 5.18 19.11 7.17
CA SER A 153 4.60 20.27 7.84
C SER A 153 5.18 20.46 9.25
N PHE A 154 5.26 19.41 10.06
CA PHE A 154 5.88 19.49 11.40
C PHE A 154 7.35 19.92 11.34
N LEU A 155 8.14 19.31 10.44
CA LEU A 155 9.55 19.64 10.25
C LEU A 155 9.75 21.08 9.78
N ILE A 156 8.84 21.65 8.97
CA ILE A 156 8.98 23.02 8.45
C ILE A 156 8.97 24.02 9.61
N TYR A 157 8.15 23.77 10.63
CA TYR A 157 8.09 24.62 11.81
C TYR A 157 9.26 24.40 12.77
N THR A 158 9.82 23.19 12.81
CA THR A 158 10.80 22.81 13.83
C THR A 158 12.25 23.03 13.37
N ASP A 159 12.60 22.66 12.14
CA ASP A 159 13.95 22.84 11.59
C ASP A 159 13.97 22.81 10.06
N ILE A 160 14.08 24.00 9.46
CA ILE A 160 14.10 24.17 8.00
C ILE A 160 15.41 23.70 7.33
N ASN A 161 16.51 23.65 8.07
CA ASN A 161 17.80 23.18 7.55
C ASN A 161 17.75 21.67 7.32
N THR A 162 17.13 20.95 8.25
CA THR A 162 16.92 19.50 8.16
C THR A 162 16.09 19.11 6.92
N ILE A 163 15.09 19.92 6.53
CA ILE A 163 14.30 19.67 5.31
C ILE A 163 15.15 19.76 4.04
N SER A 164 16.04 20.76 3.97
CA SER A 164 16.87 20.96 2.79
C SER A 164 17.80 19.75 2.56
N ILE A 165 18.31 19.16 3.63
CA ILE A 165 19.12 17.93 3.59
C ILE A 165 18.27 16.73 3.16
N PHE A 166 17.05 16.58 3.68
CA PHE A 166 16.14 15.51 3.26
C PHE A 166 15.72 15.62 1.79
N ALA A 167 15.50 16.84 1.28
CA ALA A 167 15.17 17.07 -0.13
C ALA A 167 16.30 16.59 -1.07
N LEU A 168 17.56 16.84 -0.69
CA LEU A 168 18.72 16.29 -1.41
C LEU A 168 18.75 14.76 -1.33
N GLY A 169 18.47 14.18 -0.16
CA GLY A 169 18.36 12.73 0.04
C GLY A 169 17.31 12.07 -0.87
N ILE A 170 16.13 12.68 -1.00
CA ILE A 170 15.08 12.24 -1.93
C ILE A 170 15.59 12.25 -3.38
N GLY A 171 16.32 13.30 -3.77
CA GLY A 171 16.94 13.40 -5.09
C GLY A 171 17.91 12.25 -5.38
N VAL A 172 18.76 11.90 -4.41
CA VAL A 172 19.69 10.77 -4.52
C VAL A 172 18.94 9.44 -4.62
N LEU A 173 17.93 9.21 -3.78
CA LEU A 173 17.14 7.97 -3.75
C LEU A 173 16.25 7.79 -4.98
N PHE A 174 15.92 8.86 -5.71
CA PHE A 174 15.12 8.76 -6.92
C PHE A 174 15.79 7.92 -8.02
N ILE A 175 17.13 7.98 -8.11
CA ILE A 175 17.91 7.27 -9.12
C ILE A 175 17.78 5.74 -8.98
N PRO A 176 18.13 5.11 -7.84
CA PRO A 176 17.99 3.66 -7.68
C PRO A 176 16.53 3.22 -7.74
N THR A 177 15.60 4.02 -7.21
CA THR A 177 14.15 3.72 -7.27
C THR A 177 13.68 3.58 -8.71
N ARG A 178 14.04 4.53 -9.58
CA ARG A 178 13.66 4.50 -11.00
C ARG A 178 14.28 3.30 -11.73
N TYR A 179 15.51 2.95 -11.39
CA TYR A 179 16.18 1.76 -11.93
C TYR A 179 15.43 0.47 -11.54
N LEU A 180 15.13 0.30 -10.25
CA LEU A 180 14.40 -0.86 -9.73
C LEU A 180 13.00 -1.00 -10.33
N LEU A 181 12.29 0.11 -10.55
CA LEU A 181 10.97 0.09 -11.20
C LEU A 181 11.02 -0.39 -12.65
N LYS A 182 12.03 0.05 -13.42
CA LYS A 182 12.23 -0.45 -14.79
C LYS A 182 12.52 -1.94 -14.80
N LEU A 183 13.37 -2.38 -13.87
CA LEU A 183 13.76 -3.78 -13.73
C LEU A 183 12.56 -4.66 -13.33
N GLY A 184 11.77 -4.23 -12.36
CA GLY A 184 10.54 -4.91 -11.94
C GLY A 184 9.54 -5.07 -13.09
N ARG A 185 9.36 -4.05 -13.92
CA ARG A 185 8.49 -4.15 -15.10
C ARG A 185 8.97 -5.17 -16.13
N LYS A 186 10.29 -5.27 -16.36
CA LYS A 186 10.88 -6.27 -17.26
C LYS A 186 10.58 -7.68 -16.75
N TYR A 187 10.88 -7.97 -15.49
CA TYR A 187 10.65 -9.29 -14.91
C TYR A 187 9.16 -9.66 -14.80
N MET A 188 8.27 -8.70 -14.56
CA MET A 188 6.82 -8.96 -14.61
C MET A 188 6.37 -9.44 -15.99
N HIS A 189 6.91 -8.87 -17.07
CA HIS A 189 6.56 -9.29 -18.42
C HIS A 189 7.11 -10.68 -18.75
N GLU A 190 8.35 -10.97 -18.35
CA GLU A 190 8.96 -12.30 -18.52
C GLU A 190 8.18 -13.37 -17.74
N ALA A 191 7.82 -13.08 -16.48
CA ALA A 191 7.00 -13.97 -15.65
C ALA A 191 5.63 -14.26 -16.28
N TYR A 192 4.99 -13.25 -16.88
CA TYR A 192 3.73 -13.41 -17.62
C TYR A 192 3.87 -14.39 -18.80
N ILE A 193 4.88 -14.21 -19.65
CA ILE A 193 5.11 -15.07 -20.81
C ILE A 193 5.37 -16.51 -20.38
N ASN A 194 6.26 -16.70 -19.40
CA ASN A 194 6.63 -18.03 -18.91
C ASN A 194 5.47 -18.73 -18.21
N GLY A 195 4.68 -18.01 -17.40
CA GLY A 195 3.49 -18.56 -16.75
C GLY A 195 2.44 -19.04 -17.76
N ARG A 196 2.26 -18.32 -18.87
CA ARG A 196 1.37 -18.75 -19.96
C ARG A 196 1.87 -19.98 -20.69
N LYS A 197 3.18 -20.11 -20.93
CA LYS A 197 3.78 -21.31 -21.54
C LYS A 197 3.60 -22.53 -20.64
N ALA A 198 3.95 -22.41 -19.36
CA ALA A 198 3.78 -23.49 -18.39
C ALA A 198 2.32 -23.95 -18.29
N SER A 199 1.36 -23.01 -18.27
CA SER A 199 -0.07 -23.35 -18.22
C SER A 199 -0.53 -24.16 -19.45
N ARG A 200 -0.02 -23.83 -20.64
CA ARG A 200 -0.32 -24.59 -21.88
C ARG A 200 0.31 -25.98 -21.89
N GLU A 201 1.50 -26.14 -21.33
CA GLU A 201 2.16 -27.44 -21.20
C GLU A 201 1.39 -28.34 -20.24
N ILE A 202 0.96 -27.82 -19.09
CA ILE A 202 0.09 -28.54 -18.14
C ILE A 202 -1.21 -28.96 -18.83
N GLU A 203 -1.85 -28.06 -19.58
CA GLU A 203 -3.07 -28.37 -20.33
C GLU A 203 -2.87 -29.53 -21.31
N ARG A 204 -1.78 -29.54 -22.08
CA ARG A 204 -1.45 -30.63 -23.01
C ARG A 204 -1.23 -31.96 -22.30
N VAL A 205 -0.54 -31.95 -21.16
CA VAL A 205 -0.32 -33.18 -20.37
C VAL A 205 -1.64 -33.72 -19.85
N VAL A 206 -2.49 -32.85 -19.27
CA VAL A 206 -3.81 -33.25 -18.75
C VAL A 206 -4.71 -33.79 -19.87
N GLN A 207 -4.73 -33.14 -21.05
CA GLN A 207 -5.51 -33.60 -22.20
C GLN A 207 -5.02 -34.91 -22.81
N ASN A 208 -3.75 -35.29 -22.59
CA ASN A 208 -3.20 -36.55 -23.08
C ASN A 208 -3.32 -37.71 -22.06
N ILE A 209 -3.69 -37.42 -20.80
CA ILE A 209 -3.92 -38.43 -19.75
C ILE A 209 -5.35 -38.99 -19.80
N PHE A 210 -6.30 -38.20 -20.30
CA PHE A 210 -7.70 -38.59 -20.49
C PHE A 210 -8.00 -38.84 -21.97
#